data_AF-G2H2N9-F1
#
_entry.id   AF-G2H2N9-F1
#
_cell.length_a   1.000
_cell.length_b   1.000
_cell.length_c   1.000
_cell.angle_alpha   90.00
_cell.angle_beta   90.00
_cell.angle_gamma   90.00
#
_symmetry.space_group_name_H-M   'P 1'
#
loop_
_entity.id
_entity.type
_entity.pdbx_description
1 polymer ?
#
loop_
_entity_poly.entity_id
_entity_poly.type
_entity_poly.pdbx_seq_one_letter_code
_entity_poly.pdbx_strand_id
1 'polypeptide(L)' 'MAYSTFSQNKNNQLEEPMFFGQSVNVARFDQQKYAIFEKLIEQQLSFFWSPRRN' A
#
# COMPACT_ATOMS: atom_id res chain seq x y z
N MET A 1 -13.87 -8.20 13.27
CA MET A 1 -13.09 -7.05 13.80
C MET A 1 -13.75 -5.75 13.35
N ALA A 2 -13.87 -4.77 14.24
CA ALA A 2 -14.17 -3.40 13.80
C ALA A 2 -13.00 -2.86 12.97
N TYR A 3 -13.28 -1.99 12.01
CA TYR A 3 -12.23 -1.26 11.28
C TYR A 3 -11.41 -0.42 12.27
N SER A 4 -10.08 -0.45 12.12
CA SER A 4 -9.18 0.44 12.84
C SER A 4 -8.31 1.18 11.83
N THR A 5 -8.18 2.50 12.01
CA THR A 5 -7.24 3.31 11.24
C THR A 5 -5.79 2.97 11.56
N PHE A 6 -5.52 2.41 12.75
CA PHE A 6 -4.20 1.95 13.17
C PHE A 6 -4.30 0.72 14.08
N SER A 7 -3.90 -0.44 13.58
CA SER A 7 -3.82 -1.66 14.40
C SER A 7 -2.54 -1.67 15.25
N GLN A 8 -2.68 -1.82 16.58
CA GLN A 8 -1.53 -1.92 17.49
C GLN A 8 -0.86 -3.31 17.47
N ASN A 9 -1.54 -4.31 16.91
CA ASN A 9 -0.99 -5.66 16.80
C ASN A 9 0.18 -5.68 15.81
N LYS A 10 1.35 -6.13 16.27
CA LYS A 10 2.51 -6.38 15.40
C LYS A 10 2.25 -7.64 14.57
N ASN A 11 2.12 -7.48 13.26
CA ASN A 11 1.87 -8.56 12.30
C ASN A 11 2.97 -8.61 11.22
N ASN A 12 3.10 -9.76 10.54
CA ASN A 12 3.94 -9.88 9.35
C ASN A 12 3.14 -9.50 8.10
N GLN A 13 3.39 -8.31 7.57
CA GLN A 13 2.66 -7.77 6.40
C GLN A 13 2.88 -8.60 5.12
N LEU A 14 3.95 -9.41 5.04
CA LEU A 14 4.22 -10.30 3.89
C LEU A 14 3.34 -11.56 3.90
N GLU A 15 2.71 -11.88 5.02
CA GLU A 15 1.87 -13.07 5.19
C GLU A 15 0.37 -12.74 5.09
N GLU A 16 -0.04 -11.51 5.40
CA GLU A 16 -1.44 -11.06 5.36
C GLU A 16 -2.11 -11.26 3.99
N PRO A 17 -3.37 -11.71 3.92
CA PRO A 17 -4.13 -11.72 2.67
C PRO A 17 -4.34 -10.29 2.16
N MET A 18 -4.48 -10.14 0.85
CA MET A 18 -4.69 -8.83 0.22
C MET A 18 -5.96 -8.13 0.73
N PHE A 19 -6.99 -8.91 1.07
CA PHE A 19 -8.28 -8.43 1.54
C PHE A 19 -8.67 -9.16 2.83
N PHE A 20 -9.47 -8.49 3.65
CA PHE A 20 -10.08 -9.04 4.87
C PHE A 20 -9.07 -9.51 5.96
N GLY A 21 -7.79 -9.17 5.83
CA GLY A 21 -6.77 -9.34 6.88
C GLY A 21 -6.79 -8.19 7.91
N GLN A 22 -5.71 -8.06 8.66
CA GLN A 22 -5.55 -6.96 9.60
C GLN A 22 -5.41 -5.61 8.86
N SER A 23 -6.08 -4.55 9.34
CA SER A 23 -5.88 -3.19 8.82
C SER A 23 -4.41 -2.76 8.93
N VAL A 24 -3.91 -2.08 7.90
CA VAL A 24 -2.52 -1.62 7.82
C VAL A 24 -2.21 -0.68 8.99
N ASN A 25 -1.06 -0.90 9.64
CA ASN A 25 -0.54 -0.08 10.72
C ASN A 25 0.52 0.91 10.21
N VAL A 26 1.63 0.41 9.67
CA VAL A 26 2.72 1.21 9.11
C VAL A 26 2.67 1.15 7.59
N ALA A 27 2.57 2.30 6.94
CA ALA A 27 2.73 2.44 5.49
C ALA A 27 4.23 2.44 5.15
N ARG A 28 4.72 1.32 4.61
CA ARG A 28 6.13 1.11 4.23
C ARG A 28 6.22 0.61 2.78
N PHE A 29 7.33 0.92 2.11
CA PHE A 29 7.52 0.68 0.67
C PHE A 29 8.88 0.00 0.36
N ASP A 30 9.58 -0.49 1.37
CA ASP A 30 10.87 -1.18 1.23
C ASP A 30 10.72 -2.69 0.96
N GLN A 31 9.54 -3.26 1.23
CA GLN A 31 9.20 -4.66 0.96
C GLN A 31 7.72 -4.80 0.61
N GLN A 32 7.39 -5.69 -0.33
CA GLN A 32 6.02 -5.92 -0.77
C GLN A 32 5.73 -7.42 -0.91
N LYS A 33 4.56 -7.86 -0.42
CA LYS A 33 4.04 -9.21 -0.69
C LYS A 33 3.81 -9.44 -2.18
N TYR A 34 3.35 -8.41 -2.88
CA TYR A 34 3.10 -8.41 -4.32
C TYR A 34 3.77 -7.19 -4.96
N ALA A 35 5.00 -7.36 -5.47
CA ALA A 35 5.81 -6.29 -6.04
C ALA A 35 5.18 -5.58 -7.25
N ILE A 36 4.14 -6.16 -7.88
CA ILE A 36 3.42 -5.53 -8.99
C ILE A 36 2.77 -4.20 -8.60
N PHE A 37 2.28 -4.06 -7.37
CA PHE A 37 1.63 -2.82 -6.94
C PHE A 37 2.64 -1.69 -6.75
N GLU A 38 3.85 -1.96 -6.27
CA GLU A 38 4.92 -0.96 -6.21
C GLU A 38 5.25 -0.45 -7.62
N LYS A 39 5.45 -1.38 -8.57
CA LYS A 39 5.73 -1.03 -9.97
C LYS A 39 4.62 -0.17 -10.59
N LEU A 40 3.35 -0.46 -10.29
CA LEU A 40 2.21 0.32 -10.77
C LEU A 40 2.16 1.72 -10.13
N ILE A 41 2.51 1.83 -8.84
CA ILE A 41 2.60 3.12 -8.14
C ILE A 41 3.71 3.97 -8.76
N GLU A 42 4.91 3.41 -8.94
CA GLU A 42 6.04 4.09 -9.59
C GLU A 42 5.68 4.54 -11.02
N GLN A 43 5.07 3.65 -11.80
CA GLN A 43 4.62 3.96 -13.16
C GLN A 43 3.58 5.08 -13.18
N GLN A 44 2.57 5.03 -12.29
CA GLN A 44 1.54 6.06 -12.20
C GLN A 44 2.14 7.42 -11.81
N LEU A 45 3.12 7.45 -10.89
CA LEU A 45 3.84 8.67 -10.52
C LEU A 45 4.65 9.22 -11.69
N SER A 46 5.27 8.35 -12.50
CA SER A 46 6.01 8.77 -13.70
C SER A 46 5.14 9.42 -14.77
N PHE A 47 3.85 9.08 -14.79
CA PHE A 47 2.86 9.66 -15.70
C PHE A 47 2.29 10.99 -15.21
N PHE A 48 2.81 11.58 -14.13
CA PHE A 48 2.25 12.82 -13.58
C PHE A 48 2.27 13.97 -14.61
N TRP A 49 1.09 14.50 -14.91
CA TRP A 49 0.87 15.65 -15.78
C TRP A 49 -0.17 16.61 -15.18
N SER A 50 -0.17 17.88 -15.59
CA SER A 50 -1.12 18.89 -15.13
C SER A 50 -1.84 19.56 -16.30
N PRO A 51 -3.18 19.67 -16.29
CA PRO A 51 -3.96 20.22 -17.42
C PRO A 51 -3.63 21.66 -17.81
N ARG A 52 -3.05 22.47 -16.90
CA ARG A 52 -2.70 23.87 -17.15
C ARG A 52 -1.34 24.08 -17.83
N ARG A 53 -0.51 23.04 -17.95
CA ARG A 53 0.83 23.13 -18.57
C ARG A 53 0.82 22.74 -20.07
N ASN A 54 -0.32 22.87 -20.74
CA ASN A 54 -0.46 22.81 -22.20
C ASN A 54 -1.10 24.11 -22.71
#